data_AF-Q5KQQ7-F1
#
_entry.id   AF-Q5KQQ7-F1
#
_cell.length_a   1.000
_cell.length_b   1.000
_cell.length_c   1.000
_cell.angle_alpha   90.00
_cell.angle_beta   90.00
_cell.angle_gamma   90.00
#
_symmetry.space_group_name_H-M   'P 1'
#
loop_
_entity.id
_entity.type
_entity.pdbx_description
1 polymer ?
#
loop_
_entity_poly.entity_id
_entity_poly.type
_entity_poly.pdbx_seq_one_letter_code
_entity_poly.pdbx_strand_id
1 'polypeptide(L)'
;AVLMGGLPEEGLARAGLKVRSKVLIHAAAADIFMLKLVDPEIFEYSGIWPKDAFIPATKLTSALAAQLLTPIKFEYANGVVGKVFAPAGISATVLNILRGVLNILQLNIKKTQNVYELQEPGAQGVCKTHYVISEDAKAQRILLSKTKDLNNC
;
A
#
# COMPACT_ATOMS: atom_id res chain seq x y z
N ALA A 1 -0.94 2.79 -7.30
CA ALA A 1 -1.70 3.65 -6.37
C ALA A 1 -1.89 5.03 -6.99
N VAL A 2 -3.00 5.71 -6.69
CA VAL A 2 -3.30 7.08 -7.14
C VAL A 2 -3.67 7.90 -5.91
N LEU A 3 -3.14 9.11 -5.80
CA LEU A 3 -3.50 10.10 -4.79
C LEU A 3 -3.83 11.41 -5.50
N MET A 4 -5.00 11.96 -5.25
CA MET A 4 -5.49 13.20 -5.86
C MET A 4 -5.93 14.17 -4.79
N GLY A 5 -5.65 15.45 -5.01
CA GLY A 5 -6.20 16.58 -4.29
C GLY A 5 -7.07 17.43 -5.21
N GLY A 6 -8.14 17.99 -4.67
CA GLY A 6 -9.09 18.83 -5.38
C GLY A 6 -10.51 18.61 -4.89
N LEU A 7 -11.43 19.38 -5.46
CA LEU A 7 -12.86 19.28 -5.14
C LEU A 7 -13.47 17.97 -5.72
N PRO A 8 -14.42 17.34 -5.01
CA PRO A 8 -14.92 16.00 -5.33
C PRO A 8 -15.85 15.96 -6.54
N GLU A 9 -16.28 17.11 -7.06
CA GLU A 9 -17.15 17.21 -8.23
C GLU A 9 -16.41 16.85 -9.52
N GLU A 10 -17.16 16.32 -10.46
CA GLU A 10 -16.70 16.03 -11.81
C GLU A 10 -16.57 17.32 -12.63
N GLY A 11 -15.61 17.36 -13.55
CA GLY A 11 -15.39 18.51 -14.43
C GLY A 11 -14.60 19.64 -13.78
N LEU A 12 -14.15 19.47 -12.53
CA LEU A 12 -13.26 20.40 -11.84
C LEU A 12 -11.80 19.99 -11.94
N ALA A 13 -10.93 20.99 -11.78
CA ALA A 13 -9.50 20.77 -11.77
C ALA A 13 -9.06 20.00 -10.52
N ARG A 14 -8.17 19.02 -10.71
CA ARG A 14 -7.50 18.26 -9.66
C ARG A 14 -6.02 18.17 -9.96
N ALA A 15 -5.24 17.93 -8.91
CA ALA A 15 -3.81 17.64 -9.03
C ALA A 15 -3.48 16.36 -8.26
N GLY A 16 -2.48 15.61 -8.68
CA GLY A 16 -2.13 14.39 -7.98
C GLY A 16 -0.96 13.61 -8.55
N LEU A 17 -0.73 12.46 -7.93
CA LEU A 17 0.35 11.55 -8.25
C LEU A 17 -0.19 10.13 -8.42
N LYS A 18 0.40 9.40 -9.36
CA LYS A 18 0.16 7.98 -9.55
C LYS A 18 1.49 7.25 -9.57
N VAL A 19 1.57 6.16 -8.83
CA VAL A 19 2.70 5.22 -8.87
C VAL A 19 2.21 3.91 -9.47
N ARG A 20 2.92 3.43 -10.49
CA ARG A 20 2.70 2.14 -11.15
C ARG A 20 3.96 1.32 -11.04
N SER A 21 3.83 0.06 -10.63
CA SER A 21 4.95 -0.88 -10.57
C SER A 21 4.42 -2.29 -10.39
N LYS A 22 5.21 -3.29 -10.76
CA LYS A 22 5.02 -4.67 -10.30
C LYS A 22 5.71 -4.84 -8.95
N VAL A 23 5.11 -5.60 -8.04
CA VAL A 23 5.70 -5.88 -6.72
C VAL A 23 6.08 -7.34 -6.67
N LEU A 24 7.35 -7.63 -6.39
CA LEU A 24 7.85 -8.97 -6.12
C LEU A 24 8.05 -9.15 -4.62
N ILE A 25 7.48 -10.21 -4.08
CA ILE A 25 7.64 -10.61 -2.68
C ILE A 25 8.13 -12.06 -2.66
N HIS A 26 9.17 -12.33 -1.88
CA HIS A 26 9.67 -13.69 -1.69
C HIS A 26 10.12 -13.91 -0.24
N ALA A 27 9.99 -15.15 0.24
CA ALA A 27 10.49 -15.55 1.54
C ALA A 27 12.03 -15.59 1.51
N ALA A 28 12.68 -14.99 2.51
CA ALA A 28 14.13 -14.98 2.67
C ALA A 28 14.59 -15.89 3.82
N ALA A 29 13.79 -15.96 4.89
CA ALA A 29 13.94 -16.88 6.01
C ALA A 29 12.58 -17.05 6.72
N ALA A 30 12.53 -17.82 7.82
CA ALA A 30 11.33 -17.91 8.65
C ALA A 30 10.86 -16.51 9.07
N ASP A 31 9.59 -16.20 8.78
CA ASP A 31 8.93 -14.91 9.05
C ASP A 31 9.63 -13.66 8.47
N ILE A 32 10.63 -13.82 7.60
CA ILE A 32 11.34 -12.71 6.96
C ILE A 32 11.16 -12.79 5.46
N PHE A 33 10.65 -11.71 4.89
CA PHE A 33 10.35 -11.59 3.47
C PHE A 33 11.12 -10.42 2.86
N MET A 34 11.34 -10.50 1.56
CA MET A 34 11.92 -9.43 0.77
C MET A 34 10.89 -8.88 -0.21
N LEU A 35 10.78 -7.56 -0.28
CA LEU A 35 9.95 -6.84 -1.24
C LEU A 35 10.85 -6.05 -2.21
N LYS A 36 10.53 -6.14 -3.50
CA LYS A 36 11.18 -5.36 -4.55
C LYS A 36 10.14 -4.80 -5.53
N LEU A 37 10.29 -3.54 -5.91
CA LEU A 37 9.54 -2.96 -7.03
C LEU A 37 10.24 -3.29 -8.36
N VAL A 38 9.44 -3.58 -9.38
CA VAL A 38 9.91 -3.84 -10.74
C VAL A 38 9.26 -2.83 -11.68
N ASP A 39 10.10 -2.20 -12.50
CA ASP A 39 9.74 -1.14 -13.44
C ASP A 39 8.85 -0.05 -12.81
N PRO A 40 9.27 0.59 -11.70
CA PRO A 40 8.47 1.63 -11.06
C PRO A 40 8.41 2.90 -11.92
N GLU A 41 7.20 3.41 -12.12
CA GLU A 41 6.92 4.63 -12.86
C GLU A 41 6.06 5.57 -12.01
N ILE A 42 6.42 6.85 -11.99
CA ILE A 42 5.65 7.92 -11.35
C ILE A 42 5.02 8.77 -12.43
N PHE A 43 3.75 9.12 -12.22
CA PHE A 43 2.97 10.00 -13.07
C PHE A 43 2.43 11.14 -12.23
N GLU A 44 2.29 12.29 -12.87
CA GLU A 44 1.62 13.47 -12.33
C GLU A 44 0.29 13.69 -13.04
N TYR A 45 -0.61 14.35 -12.34
CA TYR A 45 -1.90 14.78 -12.85
C TYR A 45 -2.07 16.24 -12.49
N SER A 46 -2.50 17.03 -13.46
CA SER A 46 -2.90 18.43 -13.26
C SER A 46 -3.88 18.80 -14.37
N GLY A 47 -5.17 18.73 -14.08
CA GLY A 47 -6.18 18.89 -15.13
C GLY A 47 -7.61 18.63 -14.64
N ILE A 48 -8.55 18.62 -15.59
CA ILE A 48 -9.97 18.41 -15.37
C ILE A 48 -10.26 16.93 -15.19
N TRP A 49 -10.73 16.55 -14.00
CA TRP A 49 -11.06 15.15 -13.69
C TRP A 49 -12.48 14.77 -14.16
N PRO A 50 -12.69 13.58 -14.75
CA PRO A 50 -11.74 12.53 -15.13
C PRO A 50 -11.24 12.61 -16.59
N LYS A 51 -11.31 13.80 -17.21
CA LYS A 51 -11.06 13.99 -18.65
C LYS A 51 -9.58 13.93 -19.01
N ASP A 52 -8.75 14.67 -18.28
CA ASP A 52 -7.33 14.78 -18.60
C ASP A 52 -6.57 13.51 -18.20
N ALA A 53 -5.41 13.30 -18.83
CA ALA A 53 -4.59 12.10 -18.62
C ALA A 53 -3.49 12.31 -17.57
N PHE A 54 -3.04 11.20 -16.98
CA PHE A 54 -1.80 11.18 -16.21
C PHE A 54 -0.59 11.28 -17.14
N ILE A 55 0.36 12.16 -16.81
CA ILE A 55 1.58 12.40 -17.58
C ILE A 55 2.77 11.76 -16.85
N PRO A 56 3.67 11.03 -17.52
CA PRO A 56 4.86 10.45 -16.88
C PRO A 56 5.77 11.53 -16.28
N ALA A 57 6.03 11.43 -14.98
CA ALA A 57 6.98 12.27 -14.26
C ALA A 57 8.41 11.68 -14.39
N THR A 58 8.96 11.71 -15.60
CA THR A 58 10.23 11.02 -15.94
C THR A 58 11.40 11.49 -15.09
N LYS A 59 11.56 12.80 -14.90
CA LYS A 59 12.62 13.39 -14.05
C LYS A 59 12.58 12.85 -12.62
N LEU A 60 11.39 12.82 -12.01
CA LEU A 60 11.20 12.32 -10.65
C LEU A 60 11.42 10.81 -10.56
N THR A 61 10.91 10.07 -11.54
CA THR A 61 11.11 8.61 -11.63
C THR A 61 12.60 8.28 -11.72
N SER A 62 13.36 8.96 -12.59
CA SER A 62 14.80 8.78 -12.71
C SER A 62 15.56 9.19 -11.44
N ALA A 63 15.17 10.29 -10.79
CA ALA A 63 15.80 10.75 -9.55
C ALA A 63 15.65 9.75 -8.39
N LEU A 64 14.55 8.99 -8.36
CA LEU A 64 14.26 8.01 -7.30
C LEU A 64 14.56 6.55 -7.69
N ALA A 65 14.90 6.28 -8.95
CA ALA A 65 15.02 4.94 -9.52
C ALA A 65 15.93 4.00 -8.71
N ALA A 66 17.12 4.47 -8.31
CA ALA A 66 18.05 3.66 -7.53
C ALA A 66 17.44 3.18 -6.20
N GLN A 67 16.74 4.07 -5.49
CA GLN A 67 16.11 3.74 -4.22
C GLN A 67 14.86 2.87 -4.42
N LEU A 68 14.02 3.18 -5.42
CA LEU A 68 12.78 2.42 -5.70
C LEU A 68 13.07 0.98 -6.12
N LEU A 69 14.17 0.73 -6.83
CA LEU A 69 14.59 -0.60 -7.25
C LEU A 69 15.35 -1.38 -6.18
N THR A 70 15.75 -0.73 -5.08
CA THR A 70 16.47 -1.38 -3.98
C THR A 70 15.50 -2.24 -3.17
N PRO A 71 15.77 -3.55 -3.01
CA PRO A 71 14.92 -4.42 -2.21
C PRO A 71 15.00 -4.07 -0.73
N ILE A 72 13.89 -4.26 -0.02
CA ILE A 72 13.82 -4.16 1.44
C ILE A 72 13.44 -5.51 2.05
N LYS A 73 13.83 -5.73 3.30
CA LYS A 73 13.34 -6.85 4.11
C LYS A 73 12.24 -6.39 5.04
N PHE A 74 11.32 -7.28 5.38
CA PHE A 74 10.33 -7.04 6.41
C PHE A 74 9.97 -8.35 7.13
N GLU A 75 9.62 -8.23 8.40
CA GLU A 75 9.02 -9.31 9.17
C GLU A 75 7.55 -9.48 8.77
N TYR A 76 7.11 -10.71 8.59
CA TYR A 76 5.71 -11.03 8.33
C TYR A 76 5.35 -12.38 8.91
N ALA A 77 4.47 -12.37 9.91
CA ALA A 77 4.02 -13.57 10.59
C ALA A 77 2.51 -13.48 10.85
N ASN A 78 1.78 -14.53 10.51
CA ASN A 78 0.33 -14.63 10.77
C ASN A 78 -0.49 -13.40 10.31
N GLY A 79 -0.13 -12.81 9.17
CA GLY A 79 -0.82 -11.64 8.64
C GLY A 79 -0.35 -10.29 9.20
N VAL A 80 0.59 -10.27 10.15
CA VAL A 80 1.09 -9.04 10.75
C VAL A 80 2.44 -8.66 10.13
N VAL A 81 2.52 -7.42 9.62
CA VAL A 81 3.78 -6.81 9.17
C VAL A 81 4.52 -6.26 10.39
N GLY A 82 5.73 -6.76 10.62
CA GLY A 82 6.60 -6.35 11.72
C GLY A 82 7.63 -5.29 11.29
N LYS A 83 8.87 -5.45 11.74
CA LYS A 83 9.96 -4.52 11.43
C LYS A 83 10.27 -4.51 9.94
N VAL A 84 10.63 -3.33 9.43
CA VAL A 84 11.09 -3.13 8.06
C VAL A 84 12.57 -2.74 8.08
N PHE A 85 13.38 -3.43 7.29
CA PHE A 85 14.82 -3.23 7.18
C PHE A 85 15.16 -2.73 5.78
N ALA A 86 15.77 -1.55 5.73
CA ALA A 86 16.18 -0.89 4.50
C ALA A 86 17.66 -0.46 4.60
N PRO A 87 18.42 -0.50 3.50
CA PRO A 87 19.76 0.09 3.45
C PRO A 87 19.75 1.59 3.78
N ALA A 88 20.85 2.10 4.36
CA ALA A 88 20.97 3.51 4.77
C ALA A 88 20.79 4.52 3.63
N GLY A 89 20.98 4.11 2.37
CA GLY A 89 20.79 4.96 1.19
C GLY A 89 19.33 5.16 0.76
N ILE A 90 18.35 4.48 1.38
CA ILE A 90 16.94 4.67 1.08
C ILE A 90 16.37 5.81 1.93
N SER A 91 15.86 6.85 1.26
CA SER A 91 15.19 7.96 1.91
C SER A 91 13.90 7.55 2.61
N ALA A 92 13.51 8.31 3.64
CA ALA A 92 12.24 8.11 4.34
C ALA A 92 11.03 8.15 3.39
N THR A 93 11.07 8.99 2.35
CA THR A 93 10.01 9.09 1.33
C THR A 93 9.81 7.77 0.60
N VAL A 94 10.88 7.19 0.05
CA VAL A 94 10.79 5.90 -0.65
C VAL A 94 10.40 4.78 0.30
N LEU A 95 10.97 4.77 1.51
CA LEU A 95 10.60 3.78 2.52
C LEU A 95 9.11 3.86 2.89
N ASN A 96 8.53 5.06 2.94
CA ASN A 96 7.10 5.24 3.23
C ASN A 96 6.19 4.80 2.07
N ILE A 97 6.64 4.95 0.81
CA ILE A 97 5.94 4.34 -0.34
C ILE A 97 5.87 2.82 -0.18
N LEU A 98 7.00 2.19 0.19
CA LEU A 98 7.06 0.74 0.41
C LEU A 98 6.22 0.31 1.62
N ARG A 99 6.21 1.08 2.72
CA ARG A 99 5.28 0.85 3.85
C ARG A 99 3.82 0.93 3.43
N GLY A 100 3.48 1.83 2.50
CA GLY A 100 2.15 1.89 1.91
C GLY A 100 1.77 0.61 1.18
N VAL A 101 2.70 -0.02 0.46
CA VAL A 101 2.48 -1.33 -0.17
C VAL A 101 2.32 -2.43 0.90
N LEU A 102 3.22 -2.48 1.88
CA LEU A 102 3.17 -3.47 2.96
C LEU A 102 1.90 -3.37 3.81
N ASN A 103 1.32 -2.18 3.97
CA ASN A 103 0.07 -1.97 4.72
C ASN A 103 -1.14 -2.71 4.12
N ILE A 104 -1.08 -3.10 2.84
CA ILE A 104 -2.09 -3.98 2.20
C ILE A 104 -2.03 -5.39 2.78
N LEU A 105 -0.83 -5.85 3.16
CA LEU A 105 -0.60 -7.20 3.71
C LEU A 105 -0.91 -7.29 5.20
N GLN A 106 -1.06 -6.15 5.89
CA GLN A 106 -1.45 -6.12 7.30
C GLN A 106 -2.89 -6.63 7.44
N LEU A 107 -3.04 -7.88 7.89
CA LEU A 107 -4.29 -8.62 7.95
C LEU A 107 -4.36 -9.45 9.25
N ASN A 108 -4.93 -8.86 10.32
CA ASN A 108 -5.07 -9.56 11.60
C ASN A 108 -6.31 -10.47 11.66
N ILE A 109 -6.30 -11.54 10.85
CA ILE A 109 -7.46 -12.42 10.64
C ILE A 109 -7.72 -13.32 11.85
N LYS A 110 -8.90 -13.21 12.45
CA LYS A 110 -9.37 -14.15 13.49
C LYS A 110 -10.02 -15.38 12.86
N LYS A 111 -9.66 -16.58 13.33
CA LYS A 111 -10.25 -17.86 12.87
C LYS A 111 -11.67 -18.12 13.40
N THR A 112 -12.08 -17.43 14.44
CA THR A 112 -13.32 -17.70 15.19
C THR A 112 -14.42 -16.69 14.94
N GLN A 113 -14.14 -15.60 14.22
CA GLN A 113 -15.06 -14.47 14.06
C GLN A 113 -15.07 -14.02 12.61
N ASN A 114 -16.27 -13.94 12.01
CA ASN A 114 -16.45 -13.45 10.65
C ASN A 114 -16.66 -11.93 10.60
N VAL A 115 -17.15 -11.32 11.68
CA VAL A 115 -17.30 -9.88 11.82
C VAL A 115 -16.73 -9.46 13.16
N TYR A 116 -15.79 -8.53 13.16
CA TYR A 116 -15.14 -8.04 14.38
C TYR A 116 -14.44 -6.70 14.15
N GLU A 117 -14.11 -6.06 15.27
CA GLU A 117 -13.30 -4.86 15.31
C GLU A 117 -12.08 -5.04 16.24
N LEU A 118 -11.02 -4.30 15.96
CA LEU A 118 -9.82 -4.23 16.78
C LEU A 118 -9.06 -2.93 16.51
N GLN A 119 -8.15 -2.58 17.42
CA GLN A 119 -7.10 -1.59 17.13
C GLN A 119 -5.99 -2.27 16.34
N GLU A 120 -5.66 -1.73 15.16
CA GLU A 120 -4.66 -2.33 14.28
C GLU A 120 -3.61 -1.32 13.82
N PRO A 121 -2.30 -1.61 13.96
CA PRO A 121 -1.26 -0.78 13.40
C PRO A 121 -1.34 -0.72 11.86
N GLY A 122 -0.78 0.34 11.28
CA GLY A 122 -0.67 0.53 9.85
C GLY A 122 0.13 1.78 9.49
N ALA A 123 0.19 2.08 8.19
CA ALA A 123 0.93 3.24 7.68
C ALA A 123 0.42 4.59 8.21
N GLN A 124 -0.85 4.66 8.65
CA GLN A 124 -1.48 5.86 9.22
C GLN A 124 -1.46 5.92 10.76
N GLY A 125 -0.84 4.95 11.44
CA GLY A 125 -0.90 4.81 12.91
C GLY A 125 -1.67 3.57 13.36
N VAL A 126 -2.06 3.53 14.63
CA VAL A 126 -2.91 2.47 15.21
C VAL A 126 -4.33 3.00 15.23
N CYS A 127 -5.22 2.39 14.45
CA CYS A 127 -6.59 2.89 14.32
C CYS A 127 -7.61 1.76 14.40
N LYS A 128 -8.84 2.13 14.77
CA LYS A 128 -9.98 1.22 14.83
C LYS A 128 -10.23 0.64 13.44
N THR A 129 -10.19 -0.68 13.36
CA THR A 129 -10.28 -1.44 12.11
C THR A 129 -11.39 -2.47 12.22
N HIS A 130 -12.28 -2.46 11.23
CA HIS A 130 -13.41 -3.38 11.09
C HIS A 130 -13.12 -4.43 10.03
N TYR A 131 -13.43 -5.68 10.34
CA TYR A 131 -13.30 -6.82 9.45
C TYR A 131 -14.66 -7.47 9.19
N VAL A 132 -14.90 -7.85 7.93
CA VAL A 132 -16.01 -8.69 7.51
C VAL A 132 -15.44 -9.77 6.58
N ILE A 133 -15.67 -11.03 6.93
CA ILE A 133 -15.22 -12.21 6.20
C ILE A 133 -16.46 -12.97 5.75
N SER A 134 -16.56 -13.23 4.44
CA SER A 134 -17.55 -14.14 3.88
C SER A 134 -16.85 -15.28 3.14
N GLU A 135 -17.41 -16.48 3.25
CA GLU A 135 -16.86 -17.67 2.61
C GLU A 135 -17.63 -17.98 1.34
N ASP A 136 -16.89 -18.17 0.24
CA ASP A 136 -17.41 -18.76 -0.99
C ASP A 136 -16.93 -20.21 -1.07
N ALA A 137 -17.66 -21.08 -0.39
CA ALA A 137 -17.33 -22.50 -0.27
C ALA A 137 -17.24 -23.21 -1.63
N LYS A 138 -18.01 -22.75 -2.63
CA LYS A 138 -17.99 -23.32 -3.99
C LYS A 138 -16.66 -23.03 -4.70
N ALA A 139 -16.10 -21.85 -4.50
CA ALA A 139 -14.83 -21.46 -5.10
C ALA A 139 -13.62 -21.62 -4.15
N GLN A 140 -13.80 -22.26 -2.99
CA GLN A 140 -12.76 -22.47 -1.96
C GLN A 140 -11.98 -21.20 -1.61
N ARG A 141 -12.68 -20.06 -1.51
CA ARG A 141 -12.08 -18.75 -1.25
C ARG A 141 -12.83 -18.00 -0.16
N ILE A 142 -12.12 -17.10 0.50
CA ILE A 142 -12.72 -16.12 1.39
C ILE A 142 -12.72 -14.76 0.72
N LEU A 143 -13.79 -13.98 0.93
CA LEU A 143 -13.85 -12.57 0.62
C LEU A 143 -13.70 -11.80 1.94
N LEU A 144 -12.60 -11.08 2.07
CA LEU A 144 -12.31 -10.26 3.23
C LEU A 144 -12.48 -8.79 2.87
N SER A 145 -13.31 -8.09 3.63
CA SER A 145 -13.43 -6.63 3.61
C SER A 145 -12.87 -6.06 4.90
N LYS A 146 -12.01 -5.06 4.76
CA LYS A 146 -11.34 -4.37 5.87
C LYS A 146 -11.55 -2.87 5.71
N THR A 147 -12.03 -2.21 6.75
CA THR A 147 -12.23 -0.76 6.79
C THR A 147 -11.54 -0.17 8.01
N LYS A 148 -10.80 0.91 7.84
CA LYS A 148 -10.16 1.65 8.94
C LYS A 148 -10.90 2.96 9.18
N ASP A 149 -11.26 3.22 10.42
CA ASP A 149 -11.75 4.53 10.86
C ASP A 149 -10.56 5.41 11.25
N LEU A 150 -10.17 6.30 10.34
CA LEU A 150 -9.02 7.19 10.54
C LEU A 150 -9.31 8.35 11.52
N ASN A 151 -10.54 8.49 12.01
CA ASN A 151 -10.88 9.44 13.07
C ASN A 151 -10.77 8.81 14.47
N ASN A 152 -10.49 7.51 14.54
CA ASN A 152 -10.39 6.76 15.80
C ASN A 152 -9.05 6.03 15.87
N CYS A 153 -8.01 6.82 16.16
CA CYS A 153 -6.63 6.45 16.42
C CYS A 153 -6.21 7.17 17.72
#